data_AF-A0A1G7FKH7-F1
#
_entry.id   AF-A0A1G7FKH7-F1
#
_cell.length_a   1.000
_cell.length_b   1.000
_cell.length_c   1.000
_cell.angle_alpha   90.00
_cell.angle_beta   90.00
_cell.angle_gamma   90.00
#
_symmetry.space_group_name_H-M   'P 1'
#
loop_
_entity.id
_entity.type
_entity.pdbx_description
1 polymer ?
#
loop_
_entity_poly.entity_id
_entity_poly.type
_entity_poly.pdbx_seq_one_letter_code
_entity_poly.pdbx_strand_id
1 'polypeptide(L)'
;MVLLICVPGPVLAESCFAPARPFLPSDSQAARDYADIIRGDFEDYIQDIQSYFRCLDGERARAFEEAREVSEDYGRFLQLVGD
;
A
#
# COMPACT_ATOMS: atom_id res chain seq x y z
N MET A 1 26.24 -16.55 -26.39
CA MET A 1 26.16 -15.60 -25.28
C MET A 1 24.87 -14.81 -25.46
N VAL A 2 23.80 -15.21 -24.76
CA VAL A 2 22.48 -14.57 -24.88
C VAL A 2 22.47 -13.41 -23.90
N LEU A 3 22.34 -12.19 -24.42
CA LEU A 3 22.24 -10.98 -23.61
C LEU A 3 20.77 -10.81 -23.18
N LEU A 4 20.46 -11.10 -21.93
CA LEU A 4 19.16 -10.78 -21.32
C LEU A 4 19.09 -9.26 -21.11
N ILE A 5 18.21 -8.61 -21.85
CA ILE A 5 17.91 -7.18 -21.70
C ILE A 5 16.87 -7.05 -20.58
N CYS A 6 17.29 -6.60 -19.40
CA CYS A 6 16.36 -6.16 -18.36
C CYS A 6 15.78 -4.80 -18.77
N VAL A 7 14.50 -4.79 -19.16
CA VAL A 7 13.78 -3.55 -19.42
C VAL A 7 13.25 -3.03 -18.07
N PRO A 8 13.67 -1.85 -17.60
CA PRO A 8 13.08 -1.27 -16.39
C PRO A 8 11.62 -0.93 -16.69
N GLY A 9 10.71 -1.65 -16.07
CA GLY A 9 9.28 -1.35 -16.15
C GLY A 9 8.98 -0.03 -15.43
N PRO A 10 7.95 0.72 -15.87
CA PRO A 10 7.53 1.92 -15.15
C PRO A 10 7.13 1.56 -13.73
N VAL A 11 7.87 2.07 -12.75
CA VAL A 11 7.56 1.92 -11.33
C VAL A 11 6.55 3.00 -10.96
N LEU A 12 5.29 2.82 -11.34
CA LEU A 12 4.21 3.66 -10.83
C LEU A 12 3.94 3.21 -9.41
N ALA A 13 4.25 4.06 -8.43
CA ALA A 13 3.78 3.86 -7.06
C ALA A 13 2.25 3.86 -7.09
N GLU A 14 1.64 2.75 -6.69
CA GLU A 14 0.20 2.68 -6.54
C GLU A 14 -0.23 3.59 -5.39
N SER A 15 -1.26 4.40 -5.60
CA SER A 15 -1.80 5.24 -4.53
C SER A 15 -2.78 4.41 -3.70
N CYS A 16 -2.34 4.01 -2.51
CA CYS A 16 -3.21 3.29 -1.58
C CYS A 16 -4.17 4.25 -0.89
N PHE A 17 -5.47 4.10 -1.14
CA PHE A 17 -6.52 4.92 -0.54
C PHE A 17 -7.13 4.23 0.69
N ALA A 18 -7.03 4.89 1.84
CA ALA A 18 -7.68 4.40 3.05
C ALA A 18 -9.21 4.56 2.93
N PRO A 19 -10.00 3.55 3.31
CA PRO A 19 -11.45 3.69 3.36
C PRO A 19 -11.88 4.70 4.43
N ALA A 20 -13.01 5.36 4.19
CA ALA A 20 -13.58 6.28 5.16
C ALA A 20 -14.08 5.52 6.40
N ARG A 21 -13.85 6.08 7.58
CA ARG A 21 -14.35 5.48 8.83
C ARG A 21 -15.88 5.53 8.85
N PRO A 22 -16.57 4.41 9.13
CA PRO A 22 -18.03 4.42 9.23
C PRO A 22 -18.49 5.23 10.43
N PHE A 23 -19.66 5.85 10.32
CA PHE A 23 -20.24 6.67 11.37
C PHE A 23 -21.02 5.81 12.37
N LEU A 24 -20.87 6.11 13.65
CA LEU A 24 -21.69 5.52 14.72
C LEU A 24 -22.30 6.67 15.54
N PRO A 25 -23.64 6.85 15.52
CA PRO A 25 -24.27 7.90 16.29
C PRO A 25 -24.10 7.68 17.80
N SER A 26 -23.96 8.78 18.56
CA SER A 26 -23.91 8.73 20.02
C SER A 26 -25.29 8.45 20.64
N ASP A 27 -26.37 8.76 19.92
CA ASP A 27 -27.73 8.41 20.33
C ASP A 27 -28.01 6.92 20.08
N SER A 28 -28.34 6.21 21.16
CA SER A 28 -28.60 4.78 21.11
C SER A 28 -29.91 4.43 20.38
N GLN A 29 -30.89 5.35 20.34
CA GLN A 29 -32.12 5.11 19.59
C GLN A 29 -31.84 5.20 18.09
N ALA A 30 -31.16 6.25 17.63
CA ALA A 30 -30.70 6.36 16.25
C ALA A 30 -29.84 5.16 15.82
N ALA A 31 -28.95 4.66 16.69
CA ALA A 31 -28.17 3.46 16.39
C ALA A 31 -29.04 2.21 16.16
N ARG A 32 -30.17 2.08 16.88
CA ARG A 32 -31.12 0.97 16.70
C ARG A 32 -31.98 1.16 15.46
N ASP A 33 -32.47 2.38 15.24
CA ASP A 33 -33.37 2.71 14.12
C ASP A 33 -32.67 2.50 12.77
N TYR A 34 -31.36 2.73 12.70
CA TYR A 34 -30.54 2.57 11.49
C TYR A 34 -29.56 1.40 11.57
N ALA A 35 -29.82 0.40 12.43
CA ALA A 35 -28.87 -0.67 12.73
C ALA A 35 -28.41 -1.45 11.49
N ASP A 36 -29.29 -1.69 10.53
CA ASP A 36 -28.96 -2.45 9.33
C ASP A 36 -28.03 -1.67 8.39
N ILE A 37 -28.26 -0.35 8.23
CA ILE A 37 -27.39 0.53 7.43
C ILE A 37 -26.02 0.66 8.10
N ILE A 38 -26.00 0.94 9.41
CA ILE A 38 -24.75 1.06 10.17
C ILE A 38 -23.96 -0.25 10.11
N ARG A 39 -24.62 -1.39 10.21
CA ARG A 39 -23.96 -2.70 10.05
C ARG A 39 -23.30 -2.83 8.68
N GLY A 40 -24.04 -2.50 7.61
CA GLY A 40 -23.51 -2.52 6.24
C GLY A 40 -22.26 -1.65 6.09
N ASP A 41 -22.32 -0.39 6.53
CA ASP A 41 -21.18 0.54 6.45
C ASP A 41 -19.92 0.00 7.16
N PHE A 42 -20.09 -0.66 8.30
CA PHE A 42 -18.98 -1.29 9.02
C PHE A 42 -18.45 -2.54 8.31
N GLU A 43 -19.33 -3.37 7.74
CA GLU A 43 -18.93 -4.55 6.97
C GLU A 43 -18.15 -4.16 5.71
N ASP A 44 -18.62 -3.13 4.99
CA ASP A 44 -17.94 -2.57 3.82
C ASP A 44 -16.56 -2.03 4.20
N TYR A 45 -16.45 -1.24 5.28
CA TYR A 45 -15.16 -0.77 5.79
C TYR A 45 -14.19 -1.91 6.09
N ILE A 46 -14.67 -3.00 6.73
CA ILE A 46 -13.84 -4.15 7.07
C ILE A 46 -13.33 -4.88 5.82
N GLN A 47 -14.11 -4.91 4.74
CA GLN A 47 -13.65 -5.47 3.47
C GLN A 47 -12.64 -4.55 2.78
N ASP A 48 -12.94 -3.26 2.70
CA ASP A 48 -12.10 -2.28 2.01
C ASP A 48 -10.76 -2.08 2.69
N ILE A 49 -10.69 -2.12 4.02
CA ILE A 49 -9.43 -1.97 4.75
C ILE A 49 -8.46 -3.11 4.44
N GLN A 50 -8.94 -4.31 4.09
CA GLN A 50 -8.07 -5.41 3.66
C GLN A 50 -7.44 -5.12 2.30
N SER A 51 -8.20 -4.54 1.36
CA SER A 51 -7.68 -4.10 0.06
C SER A 51 -6.64 -3.01 0.23
N TYR A 52 -6.89 -2.05 1.13
CA TYR A 52 -5.93 -1.00 1.47
C TYR A 52 -4.62 -1.57 2.05
N PHE A 53 -4.69 -2.51 2.99
CA PHE A 53 -3.47 -3.15 3.53
C PHE A 53 -2.69 -3.92 2.49
N ARG A 54 -3.35 -4.68 1.60
CA ARG A 54 -2.67 -5.37 0.51
C ARG A 54 -1.92 -4.41 -0.41
N CYS A 55 -2.52 -3.26 -0.72
CA CYS A 55 -1.84 -2.21 -1.49
C CYS A 55 -0.59 -1.71 -0.75
N LEU A 56 -0.73 -1.34 0.54
CA LEU A 56 0.40 -0.83 1.33
C LEU A 56 1.54 -1.85 1.45
N ASP A 57 1.22 -3.13 1.63
CA ASP A 57 2.23 -4.18 1.70
C ASP A 57 2.95 -4.37 0.36
N GLY A 58 2.23 -4.25 -0.76
CA GLY A 58 2.79 -4.23 -2.11
C GLY A 58 3.76 -3.06 -2.32
N GLU A 59 3.34 -1.84 -1.99
CA GLU A 59 4.17 -0.64 -2.08
C GLU A 59 5.39 -0.70 -1.17
N ARG A 60 5.24 -1.26 0.03
CA ARG A 60 6.37 -1.50 0.94
C ARG A 60 7.38 -2.47 0.35
N ALA A 61 6.92 -3.58 -0.24
CA ALA A 61 7.80 -4.56 -0.86
C ALA A 61 8.55 -3.96 -2.07
N ARG A 62 7.83 -3.23 -2.92
CA ARG A 62 8.40 -2.49 -4.07
C ARG A 62 9.48 -1.52 -3.63
N ALA A 63 9.17 -0.65 -2.67
CA ALA A 63 10.11 0.36 -2.18
C ALA A 63 11.34 -0.27 -1.52
N PHE A 64 11.18 -1.42 -0.85
CA PHE A 64 12.29 -2.15 -0.25
C PHE A 64 13.25 -2.69 -1.32
N GLU A 65 12.72 -3.24 -2.42
CA GLU A 65 13.53 -3.71 -3.53
C GLU A 65 14.27 -2.58 -4.23
N GLU A 66 13.59 -1.46 -4.51
CA GLU A 66 14.20 -0.26 -5.08
C GLU A 66 15.35 0.26 -4.19
N ALA A 67 15.11 0.33 -2.86
CA ALA A 67 16.15 0.74 -1.92
C ALA A 67 17.35 -0.21 -1.90
N ARG A 68 17.13 -1.53 -2.05
CA ARG A 68 18.19 -2.54 -2.16
C ARG A 68 19.05 -2.28 -3.40
N GLU A 69 18.42 -2.15 -4.57
CA GLU A 69 19.11 -1.90 -5.85
C GLU A 69 19.92 -0.60 -5.78
N VAL A 70 19.32 0.50 -5.32
CA VAL A 70 20.00 1.80 -5.17
C VAL A 70 21.19 1.70 -4.21
N SER A 71 21.08 0.94 -3.13
CA SER A 71 22.18 0.74 -2.18
C SER A 71 23.34 -0.04 -2.80
N GLU A 72 23.03 -1.07 -3.60
CA GLU A 72 24.05 -1.84 -4.33
C GLU A 72 24.75 -0.99 -5.38
N ASP A 73 23.99 -0.17 -6.11
CA ASP A 73 24.51 0.79 -7.09
C ASP A 73 25.46 1.80 -6.44
N TYR A 74 25.06 2.34 -5.29
CA TYR A 74 25.92 3.22 -4.51
C TYR A 74 27.19 2.52 -4.00
N GLY A 75 27.08 1.27 -3.55
CA GLY A 75 28.25 0.46 -3.19
C GLY A 75 29.23 0.28 -4.34
N ARG A 76 28.75 0.02 -5.56
CA ARG A 76 29.59 -0.06 -6.76
C ARG A 76 30.21 1.28 -7.11
N PHE A 77 29.46 2.37 -6.98
CA PHE A 77 29.99 3.72 -7.18
C PHE A 77 31.17 4.01 -6.23
N LEU A 78 31.04 3.69 -4.93
CA LEU A 78 32.11 3.88 -3.95
C LEU A 78 33.39 3.12 -4.32
N GLN A 79 33.26 1.88 -4.81
CA GLN A 79 34.40 1.10 -5.29
C GLN A 79 35.09 1.74 -6.50
N LEU A 80 34.34 2.44 -7.36
CA LEU A 80 34.88 3.10 -8.54
C LEU A 80 35.59 4.42 -8.21
N VAL A 81 35.08 5.18 -7.23
CA VAL A 81 35.65 6.49 -6.88
C VAL A 81 36.80 6.41 -5.87
N GLY A 82 36.91 5.32 -5.13
CA GLY A 82 38.07 4.98 -4.31
C GLY A 82 38.45 6.03 -3.27
N ASP A 83 37.77 6.01 -2.12
CA ASP A 83 38.32 6.48 -0.85
C ASP A 83 38.66 5.26 0.04
#